data_AF-A0A0C2TE20-F1
#
_entry.id   AF-A0A0C2TE20-F1
#
_cell.length_a   1.000
_cell.length_b   1.000
_cell.length_c   1.000
_cell.angle_alpha   90.00
_cell.angle_beta   90.00
_cell.angle_gamma   90.00
#
_symmetry.space_group_name_H-M   'P 1'
#
loop_
_entity.id
_entity.type
_entity.pdbx_description
1 polymer ?
#
loop_
_entity_poly.entity_id
_entity_poly.type
_entity_poly.pdbx_seq_one_letter_code
_entity_poly.pdbx_strand_id
1 'polypeptide(L)'
;IERFRILVIGNANAGKTTILEKVCHARGRQPVWSTCIISGDIFNVILQRGEHNIEHQFQYPTAHGFIFHDSRGFEAGGADELKKVKEFVQSRAEKKELKDQLHAIWCAKPLYHFFNL
;
A
#
# COMPACT_ATOMS: atom_id res chain seq x y z
N ILE A 1 12.61 9.77 -11.24
CA ILE A 1 11.69 8.68 -10.82
C ILE A 1 10.32 9.06 -11.34
N GLU A 2 9.76 8.33 -12.29
CA GLU A 2 8.41 8.63 -12.83
C GLU A 2 7.27 8.15 -11.91
N ARG A 3 7.56 7.21 -10.99
CA ARG A 3 6.60 6.63 -10.07
C ARG A 3 7.23 6.34 -8.70
N PHE A 4 6.65 6.88 -7.63
CA PHE A 4 7.08 6.71 -6.26
C PHE A 4 6.16 5.70 -5.54
N ARG A 5 6.69 4.53 -5.20
CA ARG A 5 5.94 3.42 -4.59
C ARG A 5 6.06 3.40 -3.07
N ILE A 6 4.93 3.38 -2.40
CA ILE A 6 4.82 3.39 -0.94
C ILE A 6 4.07 2.14 -0.49
N LEU A 7 4.67 1.38 0.42
CA LEU A 7 3.97 0.32 1.14
C LEU A 7 3.44 0.89 2.46
N VAL A 8 2.15 0.75 2.74
CA VAL A 8 1.55 1.10 4.03
C VAL A 8 1.32 -0.16 4.84
N ILE A 9 1.95 -0.25 6.01
CA ILE A 9 1.84 -1.37 6.94
C ILE A 9 1.25 -0.94 8.28
N GLY A 10 0.59 -1.85 8.98
CA GLY A 10 0.02 -1.60 10.30
C GLY A 10 -1.12 -2.55 10.59
N ASN A 11 -1.52 -2.66 11.86
CA ASN A 11 -2.60 -3.57 12.27
C ASN A 11 -3.92 -3.26 11.54
N ALA A 12 -4.82 -4.25 11.52
CA ALA A 12 -6.20 -3.99 11.10
C ALA A 12 -6.75 -2.80 11.89
N ASN A 13 -7.48 -1.93 11.21
CA ASN A 13 -8.12 -0.75 11.81
C ASN A 13 -7.15 0.31 12.41
N ALA A 14 -5.85 0.24 12.14
CA ALA A 14 -4.87 1.24 12.59
C ALA A 14 -4.98 2.63 11.91
N GLY A 15 -5.99 2.85 11.06
CA GLY A 15 -6.20 4.13 10.36
C GLY A 15 -5.39 4.32 9.07
N LYS A 16 -4.84 3.25 8.48
CA LYS A 16 -4.03 3.29 7.23
C LYS A 16 -4.76 4.00 6.07
N THR A 17 -6.00 3.64 5.79
CA THR A 17 -6.76 4.28 4.70
C THR A 17 -7.04 5.75 4.99
N THR A 18 -7.38 6.07 6.25
CA THR A 18 -7.68 7.44 6.68
C THR A 18 -6.48 8.37 6.53
N ILE A 19 -5.27 7.90 6.84
CA ILE A 19 -4.07 8.72 6.70
C ILE A 19 -3.72 8.96 5.23
N LEU A 20 -3.93 7.96 4.37
CA LEU A 20 -3.76 8.09 2.93
C LEU A 20 -4.76 9.06 2.30
N GLU A 21 -6.03 8.98 2.67
CA GLU A 21 -7.07 9.89 2.18
C GLU A 21 -6.75 11.36 2.53
N LYS A 22 -6.20 11.60 3.72
CA LYS A 22 -5.77 12.94 4.17
C LYS A 22 -4.55 13.43 3.41
N VAL A 23 -3.47 12.65 3.35
CA VAL A 23 -2.21 13.07 2.69
C VAL A 23 -2.39 13.27 1.19
N CYS A 24 -3.20 12.42 0.55
CA CYS A 24 -3.45 12.54 -0.87
C CYS A 24 -4.45 13.64 -1.22
N HIS A 25 -4.93 14.44 -0.26
CA HIS A 25 -5.99 15.44 -0.46
C HIS A 25 -7.22 14.87 -1.19
N ALA A 26 -7.57 13.62 -0.90
CA ALA A 26 -8.56 12.90 -1.69
C ALA A 26 -9.97 13.49 -1.56
N ARG A 27 -10.30 14.24 -0.48
CA ARG A 27 -11.62 14.90 -0.25
C ARG A 27 -12.83 14.05 -0.69
N GLY A 28 -12.83 12.75 -0.37
CA GLY A 28 -13.91 11.81 -0.74
C GLY A 28 -13.81 11.18 -2.13
N ARG A 29 -12.75 11.46 -2.90
CA ARG A 29 -12.43 10.74 -4.14
C ARG A 29 -11.96 9.33 -3.81
N GLN A 30 -12.57 8.36 -4.48
CA GLN A 30 -12.20 6.96 -4.34
C GLN A 30 -10.84 6.70 -5.01
N PRO A 31 -9.95 5.92 -4.39
CA PRO A 31 -8.73 5.48 -5.04
C PRO A 31 -9.08 4.55 -6.20
N VAL A 32 -8.28 4.63 -7.27
CA VAL A 32 -8.38 3.72 -8.41
C VAL A 32 -7.49 2.52 -8.12
N TRP A 33 -8.09 1.34 -8.03
CA TRP A 33 -7.38 0.08 -7.83
C TRP A 33 -7.04 -0.56 -9.16
N SER A 34 -5.87 -1.19 -9.22
CA SER A 34 -5.39 -1.91 -10.39
C SER A 34 -4.61 -3.14 -9.93
N THR A 35 -4.92 -4.28 -10.55
CA THR A 35 -4.04 -5.46 -10.50
C THR A 35 -2.76 -5.13 -11.24
N CYS A 36 -1.59 -5.47 -10.70
CA CYS A 36 -0.35 -5.41 -11.48
C CYS A 36 -0.55 -6.18 -12.80
N ILE A 37 -0.46 -5.53 -13.96
CA ILE A 37 -0.16 -6.21 -15.22
C ILE A 37 1.18 -5.70 -15.74
N ILE A 38 2.06 -6.66 -15.98
CA ILE A 38 3.36 -6.52 -16.62
C ILE A 38 3.12 -6.13 -18.09
N SER A 39 3.77 -5.05 -18.52
CA SER A 39 3.94 -4.61 -19.91
C SER A 39 2.69 -4.09 -20.66
N GLY A 40 2.79 -2.84 -21.10
CA GLY A 40 2.06 -2.32 -22.28
C GLY A 40 0.73 -1.65 -22.00
N ASP A 41 -0.25 -2.39 -21.50
CA ASP A 41 -1.64 -1.93 -21.51
C ASP A 41 -2.24 -1.85 -20.10
N ILE A 42 -2.61 -0.63 -19.71
CA ILE A 42 -3.31 -0.34 -18.46
C ILE A 42 -4.72 -0.91 -18.57
N PHE A 43 -4.91 -2.18 -18.22
CA PHE A 43 -6.23 -2.71 -17.97
C PHE A 43 -6.66 -2.21 -16.57
N ASN A 44 -7.47 -1.16 -16.55
CA ASN A 44 -8.16 -0.69 -15.33
C ASN A 44 -9.19 -1.74 -14.90
N VAL A 45 -8.75 -2.87 -14.34
CA VAL A 45 -9.65 -3.76 -13.60
C VAL A 45 -9.98 -3.05 -12.30
N ILE A 46 -11.21 -2.52 -12.20
CA ILE A 46 -11.74 -1.94 -10.97
C ILE A 46 -11.93 -3.08 -9.97
N LEU A 47 -10.94 -3.29 -9.11
CA LEU A 47 -11.09 -4.20 -7.98
C LEU A 47 -12.01 -3.60 -6.93
N GLN A 48 -12.86 -4.43 -6.32
CA GLN A 48 -13.60 -4.02 -5.14
C GLN A 48 -12.64 -3.93 -3.94
N ARG A 49 -12.82 -2.88 -3.11
CA ARG A 49 -12.20 -2.83 -1.78
C ARG A 49 -12.63 -4.09 -1.01
N GLY A 50 -11.75 -5.07 -0.88
CA GLY A 50 -12.14 -6.36 -0.30
C GLY A 50 -11.17 -7.50 -0.58
N GLU A 51 -10.45 -7.46 -1.71
CA GLU A 51 -9.54 -8.54 -2.09
C GLU A 51 -8.16 -8.39 -1.43
N HIS A 52 -7.77 -9.38 -0.63
CA HIS A 52 -6.59 -9.32 0.25
C HIS A 52 -5.28 -9.62 -0.50
N ASN A 53 -4.75 -8.63 -1.21
CA ASN A 53 -3.46 -8.79 -1.89
C ASN A 53 -2.59 -7.53 -1.82
N ILE A 54 -1.40 -7.65 -1.21
CA ILE A 54 -0.39 -6.59 -1.10
C ILE A 54 0.19 -6.19 -2.47
N GLU A 55 0.10 -7.06 -3.47
CA GLU A 55 0.52 -6.77 -4.83
C GLU A 55 -0.45 -5.82 -5.56
N HIS A 56 -1.67 -5.65 -5.05
CA HIS A 56 -2.61 -4.70 -5.63
C HIS A 56 -2.10 -3.28 -5.44
N GLN A 57 -2.11 -2.54 -6.55
CA GLN A 57 -1.72 -1.14 -6.58
C GLN A 57 -2.97 -0.30 -6.51
N PHE A 58 -2.88 0.84 -5.85
CA PHE A 58 -3.87 1.88 -6.01
C PHE A 58 -3.24 3.26 -6.03
N GLN A 59 -3.95 4.19 -6.65
CA GLN A 59 -3.54 5.58 -6.79
C GLN A 59 -4.71 6.49 -6.47
N TYR A 60 -4.41 7.65 -5.90
CA TYR A 60 -5.40 8.72 -5.80
C TYR A 60 -5.28 9.62 -7.02
N PRO A 61 -6.39 10.01 -7.67
CA PRO A 61 -6.36 10.95 -8.79
C PRO A 61 -5.69 12.28 -8.45
N THR A 62 -5.64 12.64 -7.17
CA THR A 62 -5.04 13.87 -6.64
C THR A 62 -3.55 13.74 -6.29
N ALA A 63 -2.98 12.53 -6.33
CA ALA A 63 -1.59 12.25 -6.00
C ALA A 63 -0.88 11.55 -7.17
N HIS A 64 -0.79 12.28 -8.30
CA HIS A 64 -0.13 11.77 -9.50
C HIS A 64 1.32 11.34 -9.22
N GLY A 65 1.73 10.23 -9.81
CA GLY A 65 3.07 9.68 -9.64
C GLY A 65 3.27 8.86 -8.36
N PHE A 66 2.30 8.82 -7.44
CA PHE A 66 2.35 7.95 -6.26
C PHE A 66 1.59 6.66 -6.50
N ILE A 67 2.21 5.54 -6.14
CA ILE A 67 1.57 4.22 -6.12
C ILE A 67 1.60 3.70 -4.69
N PHE A 68 0.45 3.27 -4.21
CA PHE A 68 0.29 2.73 -2.88
C PHE A 68 0.03 1.23 -2.93
N HIS A 69 0.64 0.53 -1.97
CA HIS A 69 0.38 -0.85 -1.60
C HIS A 69 -0.10 -0.86 -0.15
N ASP A 70 -1.12 -1.65 0.18
CA ASP A 70 -1.65 -1.77 1.55
C ASP A 70 -1.48 -3.20 2.05
N SER A 71 -0.90 -3.36 3.25
CA SER A 71 -0.81 -4.66 3.90
C SER A 71 -2.16 -5.17 4.44
N ARG A 72 -3.21 -4.34 4.39
CA ARG A 72 -4.60 -4.54 4.83
C ARG A 72 -4.81 -4.85 6.31
N GLY A 73 -3.76 -5.07 7.09
CA GLY A 73 -3.85 -5.29 8.53
C GLY A 73 -3.22 -6.61 8.93
N PHE A 74 -2.38 -6.58 9.96
CA PHE A 74 -2.02 -7.80 10.71
C PHE A 74 -3.15 -8.11 11.69
N GLU A 75 -3.69 -9.33 11.64
CA GLU A 75 -4.59 -9.87 12.66
C GLU A 75 -3.80 -10.56 13.80
N ALA A 76 -4.46 -10.83 14.93
CA ALA A 76 -3.83 -11.50 16.07
C ALA A 76 -3.45 -12.94 15.68
N GLY A 77 -2.15 -13.18 15.46
CA GLY A 77 -1.62 -14.40 14.82
C GLY A 77 -0.68 -14.14 13.63
N GLY A 78 -0.33 -12.87 13.38
CA GLY A 78 0.32 -12.28 12.19
C GLY A 78 1.65 -12.82 11.64
N ALA A 79 2.02 -14.08 11.86
CA ALA A 79 3.21 -14.68 11.27
C ALA A 79 3.10 -14.78 9.73
N ASP A 80 1.93 -15.14 9.22
CA ASP A 80 1.69 -15.28 7.78
C ASP A 80 1.65 -13.92 7.08
N GLU A 81 1.01 -12.92 7.68
CA GLU A 81 1.02 -11.54 7.19
C GLU A 81 2.43 -10.95 7.21
N LEU A 82 3.21 -11.22 8.27
CA LEU A 82 4.60 -10.77 8.35
C LEU A 82 5.46 -11.42 7.28
N LYS A 83 5.25 -12.71 7.00
CA LYS A 83 5.93 -13.42 5.91
C LYS A 83 5.57 -12.80 4.55
N LYS A 84 4.28 -12.59 4.26
CA LYS A 84 3.81 -11.95 3.01
C LYS A 84 4.42 -10.56 2.83
N VAL A 85 4.49 -9.75 3.89
CA VAL A 85 5.10 -8.42 3.84
C VAL A 85 6.60 -8.51 3.57
N LYS A 86 7.32 -9.43 4.21
CA LYS A 86 8.76 -9.65 3.97
C LYS A 86 9.03 -10.08 2.53
N GLU A 87 8.27 -11.06 2.03
CA GLU A 87 8.37 -11.55 0.65
C GLU A 87 8.09 -10.43 -0.36
N PHE A 88 7.07 -9.61 -0.12
CA PHE A 88 6.76 -8.46 -0.95
C PHE A 88 7.88 -7.40 -0.94
N VAL A 89 8.41 -7.04 0.23
CA VAL A 89 9.50 -6.06 0.32
C VAL A 89 10.74 -6.57 -0.42
N GLN A 90 11.07 -7.85 -0.24
CA GLN A 90 12.18 -8.47 -0.95
C GLN A 90 11.96 -8.49 -2.46
N SER A 91 10.78 -8.92 -2.93
CA SER A 91 10.46 -8.99 -4.36
C SER A 91 10.53 -7.62 -5.04
N ARG A 92 10.22 -6.54 -4.30
CA ARG A 92 10.33 -5.16 -4.76
C ARG A 92 11.77 -4.66 -4.74
N ALA A 93 12.57 -5.02 -3.73
CA ALA A 93 13.98 -4.68 -3.67
C ALA A 93 14.79 -5.31 -4.82
N GLU A 94 14.37 -6.49 -5.28
CA GLU A 94 15.02 -7.22 -6.39
C GLU A 94 14.64 -6.70 -7.79
N LYS A 95 13.73 -5.70 -7.90
CA LYS A 95 13.36 -5.14 -9.21
C LYS A 95 14.51 -4.36 -9.83
N LYS A 96 14.75 -4.60 -11.12
CA LYS A 96 15.81 -3.92 -11.89
C LYS A 96 15.53 -2.43 -12.09
N GLU A 97 14.28 -2.08 -12.38
CA GLU A 97 13.89 -0.69 -12.64
C GLU A 97 13.49 0.01 -11.34
N LEU A 98 14.06 1.20 -11.08
CA LEU A 98 13.76 2.00 -9.89
C LEU A 98 12.26 2.29 -9.73
N LYS A 99 11.54 2.51 -10.84
CA LYS A 99 10.08 2.74 -10.84
C LYS A 99 9.28 1.58 -10.26
N ASP A 100 9.86 0.37 -10.19
CA ASP A 100 9.21 -0.84 -9.70
C ASP A 100 9.64 -1.25 -8.28
N GLN A 101 10.67 -0.61 -7.75
CA GLN A 101 11.13 -0.77 -6.37
C GLN A 101 10.24 0.01 -5.38
N LEU A 102 10.26 -0.41 -4.12
CA LEU A 102 9.68 0.39 -3.02
C LEU A 102 10.57 1.57 -2.71
N HIS A 103 9.96 2.74 -2.55
CA HIS A 103 10.64 3.99 -2.23
C HIS A 103 10.45 4.38 -0.76
N ALA A 104 9.33 3.98 -0.15
CA ALA A 104 9.07 4.18 1.26
C ALA A 104 8.18 3.07 1.84
N ILE A 105 8.33 2.84 3.15
CA ILE A 105 7.44 2.00 3.95
C ILE A 105 6.86 2.88 5.06
N TRP A 106 5.53 2.99 5.12
CA TRP A 106 4.83 3.74 6.15
C TRP A 106 4.20 2.81 7.17
N CYS A 107 4.67 2.88 8.42
CA CYS A 107 4.15 2.11 9.54
C CYS A 107 3.07 2.89 10.32
N ALA A 108 1.81 2.47 10.25
CA ALA A 108 0.73 2.96 11.10
C ALA A 108 0.70 2.18 12.43
N LYS A 109 0.87 2.91 13.54
CA LYS A 109 0.78 2.38 14.91
C LYS A 109 -0.32 3.11 15.67
N PRO A 110 -1.14 2.42 16.49
CA PRO A 110 -2.08 3.09 17.37
C PRO A 110 -1.32 3.99 18.36
N LEU A 111 -1.78 5.23 18.54
CA LEU A 111 -1.19 6.21 19.46
C LEU A 111 -1.25 5.76 20.93
N TYR A 112 -2.15 4.84 21.28
CA TYR A 112 -2.32 4.35 22.64
C TYR A 112 -1.13 3.54 23.18
N HIS A 113 -0.16 3.19 22.32
CA HIS A 113 1.04 2.47 22.75
C HIS A 113 2.19 3.37 23.25
N PHE A 114 2.03 4.70 23.21
CA PHE A 114 3.02 5.68 23.68
C PHE A 114 2.77 6.22 25.10
N PHE A 115 1.69 5.82 25.79
CA PHE A 115 1.37 6.31 27.15
C PHE A 115 1.81 5.39 28.29
N ASN A 116 2.61 4.35 28.01
CA ASN A 116 3.18 3.46 29.04
C ASN A 116 4.72 3.40 28.97
N LEU A 117 5.35 4.57 28.85
CA LEU A 117 6.79 4.77 29.09
C LEU A 117 6.96 5.86 30.15
#